data_AF-A0A7C1NDH6-F1
#
_entry.id   AF-A0A7C1NDH6-F1
#
_cell.length_a   1.000
_cell.length_b   1.000
_cell.length_c   1.000
_cell.angle_alpha   90.00
_cell.angle_beta   90.00
_cell.angle_gamma   90.00
#
_symmetry.space_group_name_H-M   'P 1'
#
loop_
_entity.id
_entity.type
_entity.pdbx_description
1 polymer ?
#
loop_
_entity_poly.entity_id
_entity_poly.type
_entity_poly.pdbx_seq_one_letter_code
_entity_poly.pdbx_strand_id
1 'polypeptide(L)'
;MILSIVILSVGLAFAGGSVENGKKLYNDITLGGSTNAKSCNTCHPGGKGLEKAGTKKYTSLMGMKVNALEDVVNICIERPLGGKKLAHDSQKMKDIVSYIKSLGK
;
A
#
# COMPACT_ATOMS: atom_id res chain seq x y z
N MET A 1 1.93 28.79 -41.42
CA MET A 1 1.42 27.45 -41.00
C MET A 1 2.30 26.97 -39.86
N ILE A 2 1.75 26.97 -38.65
CA ILE A 2 2.50 26.73 -37.41
C ILE A 2 2.74 25.21 -37.30
N LEU A 3 4.00 24.83 -37.22
CA LEU A 3 4.47 23.46 -37.06
C LEU A 3 4.18 23.02 -35.61
N SER A 4 3.04 22.35 -35.39
CA SER A 4 2.69 21.77 -34.09
C SER A 4 3.57 20.54 -33.81
N ILE A 5 4.61 20.73 -33.02
CA ILE A 5 5.39 19.62 -32.44
C ILE A 5 4.54 19.01 -31.32
N VAL A 6 3.92 17.87 -31.58
CA VAL A 6 3.30 17.02 -30.57
C VAL A 6 4.43 16.32 -29.80
N ILE A 7 4.79 16.86 -28.64
CA ILE A 7 5.68 16.17 -27.70
C ILE A 7 4.84 15.10 -26.99
N LEU A 8 4.86 13.89 -27.53
CA LEU A 8 4.32 12.71 -26.88
C LEU A 8 5.33 12.23 -25.82
N SER A 9 5.24 12.78 -24.61
CA SER A 9 6.02 12.31 -23.46
C SER A 9 5.43 11.02 -22.89
N VAL A 10 5.75 9.89 -23.53
CA VAL A 10 5.52 8.55 -22.97
C VAL A 10 6.75 8.11 -22.19
N GLY A 11 6.52 7.73 -20.92
CA GLY A 11 7.30 6.67 -20.30
C GLY A 11 7.94 6.94 -18.94
N LEU A 12 7.15 7.25 -17.89
CA LEU A 12 7.55 6.76 -16.56
C LEU A 12 7.02 5.33 -16.39
N ALA A 13 7.76 4.39 -16.96
CA ALA A 13 7.60 2.97 -16.66
C ALA A 13 8.20 2.68 -15.28
N PHE A 14 7.48 2.99 -14.21
CA PHE A 14 7.71 2.38 -12.90
C PHE A 14 6.72 1.24 -12.71
N ALA A 15 7.03 0.08 -13.31
CA ALA A 15 6.19 -1.12 -13.24
C ALA A 15 6.26 -1.85 -11.87
N GLY A 16 6.74 -1.19 -10.81
CA GLY A 16 6.88 -1.77 -9.47
C GLY A 16 6.61 -0.75 -8.35
N GLY A 17 6.29 -1.24 -7.15
CA GLY A 17 6.09 -0.40 -5.97
C GLY A 17 7.41 0.06 -5.36
N SER A 18 7.49 1.31 -4.91
CA SER A 18 8.63 1.89 -4.21
C SER A 18 8.57 1.61 -2.70
N VAL A 19 9.61 0.98 -2.15
CA VAL A 19 9.75 0.71 -0.71
C VAL A 19 9.78 2.00 0.10
N GLU A 20 10.46 3.03 -0.40
CA GLU A 20 10.56 4.33 0.27
C GLU A 20 9.19 5.01 0.35
N ASN A 21 8.45 5.05 -0.76
CA ASN A 21 7.09 5.61 -0.77
C ASN A 21 6.15 4.77 0.09
N GLY A 22 6.29 3.45 0.05
CA GLY A 22 5.54 2.54 0.92
C GLY A 22 5.76 2.84 2.39
N LYS A 23 7.01 3.11 2.80
CA LYS A 23 7.33 3.53 4.17
C LYS A 23 6.70 4.89 4.52
N LYS A 24 6.66 5.85 3.59
CA LYS A 24 5.96 7.13 3.81
C LYS A 24 4.46 6.91 4.04
N LEU A 25 3.80 6.17 3.16
CA LEU A 25 2.39 5.81 3.27
C LEU A 25 2.08 5.01 4.54
N TYR A 26 2.99 4.13 4.96
CA TYR A 26 2.87 3.36 6.19
C TYR A 26 2.79 4.22 7.47
N ASN A 27 3.40 5.41 7.42
CA ASN A 27 3.38 6.38 8.51
C ASN A 27 2.32 7.47 8.33
N ASP A 28 1.60 7.49 7.21
CA ASP A 28 0.62 8.52 6.86
C ASP A 28 -0.72 8.28 7.58
N ILE A 29 -1.10 9.20 8.48
CA ILE A 29 -2.37 9.16 9.21
C ILE A 29 -3.59 9.49 8.32
N THR A 30 -3.35 10.03 7.12
CA THR A 30 -4.37 10.42 6.15
C THR A 30 -4.57 9.39 5.04
N LEU A 31 -3.89 8.24 5.11
CA LEU A 31 -3.95 7.21 4.08
C LEU A 31 -5.40 6.77 3.81
N GLY A 32 -5.76 6.70 2.53
CA GLY A 32 -7.13 6.37 2.11
C GLY A 32 -8.16 7.43 2.48
N GLY A 33 -7.76 8.63 2.89
CA GLY A 33 -8.65 9.65 3.44
C GLY A 33 -9.06 9.39 4.88
N SER A 34 -8.25 8.63 5.64
CA SER A 34 -8.41 8.48 7.09
C SER A 34 -8.47 9.85 7.78
N THR A 35 -9.36 9.97 8.77
CA THR A 35 -9.54 11.18 9.58
C THR A 35 -9.10 11.00 11.02
N ASN A 36 -8.62 9.81 11.38
CA ASN A 36 -8.15 9.53 12.74
C ASN A 36 -6.63 9.71 12.86
N ALA A 37 -6.13 9.72 14.09
CA ALA A 37 -4.71 9.96 14.38
C ALA A 37 -3.83 8.70 14.30
N LYS A 38 -4.27 7.64 13.59
CA LYS A 38 -3.56 6.36 13.51
C LYS A 38 -2.98 6.17 12.11
N SER A 39 -1.85 5.49 12.05
CA SER A 39 -1.27 4.93 10.83
C SER A 39 -0.96 3.45 11.04
N CYS A 40 -0.48 2.76 10.00
CA CYS A 40 -0.03 1.38 10.14
C CYS A 40 1.05 1.26 11.24
N ASN A 41 1.94 2.25 11.32
CA ASN A 41 3.02 2.31 12.30
C ASN A 41 2.52 2.43 13.76
N THR A 42 1.31 2.95 13.98
CA THR A 42 0.72 3.03 15.33
C THR A 42 0.52 1.65 15.95
N CYS A 43 0.07 0.66 15.16
CA CYS A 43 -0.16 -0.70 15.65
C CYS A 43 1.03 -1.63 15.38
N HIS A 44 1.82 -1.34 14.35
CA HIS A 44 2.99 -2.12 13.96
C HIS A 44 4.24 -1.22 13.94
N PRO A 45 4.80 -0.84 15.09
CA PRO A 45 5.96 0.05 15.13
C PRO A 45 7.13 -0.52 14.33
N GLY A 46 7.56 0.22 13.29
CA GLY A 46 8.65 -0.19 12.39
C GLY A 46 8.39 -1.48 11.62
N GLY A 47 7.14 -1.92 11.47
CA GLY A 47 6.81 -3.19 10.81
C GLY A 47 6.75 -4.40 11.74
N LYS A 48 6.87 -4.22 13.06
CA LYS A 48 6.86 -5.32 14.03
C LYS A 48 5.62 -6.22 13.89
N GLY A 49 5.84 -7.52 13.76
CA GLY A 49 4.79 -8.53 13.61
C GLY A 49 4.30 -8.72 12.17
N LEU A 50 4.87 -7.99 11.19
CA LEU A 50 4.55 -8.11 9.77
C LEU A 50 5.69 -8.75 8.95
N GLU A 51 6.74 -9.27 9.60
CA GLU A 51 7.94 -9.81 8.93
C GLU A 51 7.60 -10.98 8.00
N LYS A 52 6.54 -11.74 8.30
CA LYS A 52 6.06 -12.84 7.45
C LYS A 52 4.91 -12.45 6.52
N ALA A 53 4.40 -11.22 6.61
CA ALA A 53 3.23 -10.79 5.84
C ALA A 53 3.51 -10.78 4.32
N GLY A 54 4.73 -10.43 3.92
CA GLY A 54 5.12 -10.38 2.51
C GLY A 54 5.13 -11.73 1.77
N THR A 55 5.34 -12.83 2.49
CA THR A 55 5.49 -14.19 1.93
C THR A 55 4.35 -15.13 2.33
N LYS A 56 3.46 -14.69 3.22
CA LYS A 56 2.33 -15.47 3.68
C LYS A 56 1.34 -15.72 2.54
N LYS A 57 0.90 -16.97 2.40
CA LYS A 57 -0.27 -17.31 1.59
C LYS A 57 -1.53 -16.99 2.39
N TYR A 58 -2.35 -16.09 1.87
CA TYR A 58 -3.56 -15.63 2.51
C TYR A 58 -4.76 -16.48 2.07
N THR A 59 -5.52 -16.96 3.04
CA THR A 59 -6.80 -17.67 2.83
C THR A 59 -7.90 -17.12 3.74
N SER A 60 -7.50 -16.69 4.94
CA SER A 60 -8.36 -15.97 5.87
C SER A 60 -7.56 -15.06 6.80
N LEU A 61 -8.24 -14.04 7.35
CA LEU A 61 -7.76 -13.14 8.38
C LEU A 61 -8.92 -12.77 9.30
N MET A 62 -8.82 -13.07 10.59
CA MET A 62 -9.85 -12.73 11.59
C MET A 62 -11.27 -13.19 11.17
N GLY A 63 -11.40 -14.41 10.65
CA GLY A 63 -12.69 -14.96 10.17
C GLY A 63 -13.18 -14.41 8.84
N MET A 64 -12.46 -13.45 8.23
CA MET A 64 -12.75 -12.95 6.88
C MET A 64 -11.95 -13.72 5.84
N LYS A 65 -12.56 -13.96 4.69
CA LYS A 65 -11.84 -14.48 3.51
C LYS A 65 -10.93 -13.39 2.95
N VAL A 66 -9.67 -13.72 2.77
CA VAL A 66 -8.66 -12.89 2.08
C VAL A 66 -7.85 -13.79 1.17
N ASN A 67 -7.45 -13.28 0.01
CA ASN A 67 -6.74 -14.06 -1.00
C ASN A 67 -5.33 -13.51 -1.26
N ALA A 68 -5.09 -12.25 -0.89
CA ALA A 68 -3.80 -11.59 -1.10
C ALA A 68 -3.44 -10.63 0.03
N LEU A 69 -2.21 -10.13 0.02
CA LEU A 69 -1.72 -9.15 0.98
C LEU A 69 -2.47 -7.81 0.84
N GLU A 70 -2.83 -7.45 -0.39
CA GLU A 70 -3.60 -6.26 -0.74
C GLU A 70 -4.96 -6.23 -0.03
N ASP A 71 -5.63 -7.38 0.11
CA ASP A 71 -6.88 -7.50 0.86
C ASP A 71 -6.66 -7.14 2.33
N VAL A 72 -5.57 -7.64 2.92
CA VAL A 72 -5.20 -7.37 4.31
C VAL A 72 -4.87 -5.90 4.51
N VAL A 73 -4.13 -5.29 3.58
CA VAL A 73 -3.85 -3.86 3.60
C VAL A 73 -5.16 -3.06 3.57
N ASN A 74 -6.09 -3.40 2.68
CA ASN A 74 -7.38 -2.71 2.58
C ASN A 74 -8.24 -2.90 3.84
N ILE A 75 -8.27 -4.09 4.45
CA ILE A 75 -8.95 -4.31 5.73
C ILE A 75 -8.38 -3.37 6.81
N CYS A 76 -7.07 -3.21 6.87
CA CYS A 76 -6.42 -2.30 7.81
C CYS A 76 -6.76 -0.83 7.51
N ILE A 77 -6.79 -0.43 6.23
CA ILE A 77 -7.17 0.94 5.86
C ILE A 77 -8.63 1.22 6.22
N GLU A 78 -9.55 0.32 5.91
CA GLU A 78 -10.98 0.56 6.08
C GLU A 78 -11.43 0.47 7.54
N ARG A 79 -10.83 -0.42 8.34
CA ARG A 79 -11.31 -0.69 9.70
C ARG A 79 -10.57 0.14 10.77
N PRO A 80 -9.32 -0.19 11.16
CA PRO A 80 -8.65 0.56 12.22
C PRO A 80 -8.26 1.98 11.81
N LEU A 81 -7.99 2.25 10.52
CA LEU A 81 -7.68 3.61 10.05
C LEU A 81 -8.95 4.38 9.63
N GLY A 82 -10.06 3.70 9.31
CA GLY A 82 -11.29 4.38 8.91
C GLY A 82 -11.17 5.17 7.58
N GLY A 83 -10.24 4.77 6.73
CA GLY A 83 -10.09 5.29 5.37
C GLY A 83 -10.90 4.51 4.34
N LYS A 84 -10.70 4.82 3.07
CA LYS A 84 -11.26 4.09 1.92
C LYS A 84 -10.22 3.13 1.35
N LYS A 85 -10.66 1.95 0.93
CA LYS A 85 -9.79 0.99 0.22
C LYS A 85 -9.08 1.62 -0.97
N LEU A 86 -7.87 1.14 -1.22
CA LEU A 86 -7.11 1.40 -2.42
C LEU A 86 -7.42 0.34 -3.48
N ALA A 87 -7.40 0.71 -4.76
CA ALA A 87 -7.43 -0.28 -5.82
C ALA A 87 -6.16 -1.16 -5.74
N HIS A 88 -6.31 -2.46 -5.96
CA HIS A 88 -5.21 -3.43 -5.79
C HIS A 88 -4.01 -3.13 -6.68
N ASP A 89 -4.26 -2.64 -7.89
CA ASP A 89 -3.26 -2.28 -8.89
C ASP A 89 -2.78 -0.83 -8.80
N SER A 90 -3.34 -0.04 -7.87
CA SER A 90 -2.94 1.35 -7.67
C SER A 90 -1.48 1.46 -7.23
N GLN A 91 -0.82 2.56 -7.60
CA GLN A 91 0.57 2.78 -7.21
C GLN A 91 0.75 2.82 -5.69
N LYS A 92 -0.20 3.43 -4.96
CA LYS A 92 -0.17 3.45 -3.48
C LYS A 92 -0.22 2.05 -2.88
N MET A 93 -1.04 1.15 -3.43
CA MET A 93 -1.09 -0.24 -2.97
C MET A 93 0.23 -0.95 -3.24
N LYS A 94 0.76 -0.83 -4.46
CA LYS A 94 2.05 -1.41 -4.84
C LYS A 94 3.17 -0.94 -3.92
N ASP A 95 3.23 0.36 -3.64
CA ASP A 95 4.23 0.96 -2.76
C ASP A 95 4.15 0.38 -1.33
N ILE A 96 2.97 0.37 -0.72
CA ILE A 96 2.76 -0.20 0.63
C ILE A 96 3.12 -1.69 0.67
N VAL A 97 2.68 -2.46 -0.33
CA VAL A 97 2.99 -3.89 -0.43
C VAL A 97 4.50 -4.12 -0.59
N SER A 98 5.20 -3.32 -1.39
CA SER A 98 6.66 -3.36 -1.50
C SER A 98 7.34 -3.10 -0.15
N TYR A 99 6.86 -2.11 0.60
CA TYR A 99 7.39 -1.86 1.95
C TYR A 99 7.14 -3.04 2.88
N ILE A 100 5.92 -3.58 2.96
CA ILE A 100 5.62 -4.73 3.83
C ILE A 100 6.46 -5.97 3.43
N LYS A 101 6.66 -6.21 2.14
CA LYS A 101 7.53 -7.31 1.66
C LYS A 101 8.98 -7.11 2.08
N SER A 102 9.47 -5.86 2.08
CA SER A 102 10.83 -5.54 2.53
C SER A 102 11.08 -5.75 4.03
N LEU A 103 10.02 -5.91 4.84
CA LEU A 103 10.14 -6.26 6.25
C LEU A 103 10.49 -7.74 6.47
N GLY A 104 10.33 -8.57 5.43
CA GLY A 104 10.74 -9.96 5.44
C GLY A 104 12.26 -10.10 5.59
N LYS A 105 12.66 -11.07 6.40
CA LYS A 105 14.03 -11.57 6.50
C LYS A 105 14.15 -12.88 5.76
#